data_AF-X0Y4P9-F1
#
_entry.id   AF-X0Y4P9-F1
#
_cell.length_a   1.000
_cell.length_b   1.000
_cell.length_c   1.000
_cell.angle_alpha   90.00
_cell.angle_beta   90.00
_cell.angle_gamma   90.00
#
_symmetry.space_group_name_H-M   'P 1'
#
loop_
_entity.id
_entity.type
_entity.pdbx_description
1 polymer ?
#
loop_
_entity_poly.entity_id
_entity_poly.type
_entity_poly.pdbx_seq_one_letter_code
_entity_poly.pdbx_strand_id
1 'polypeptide(L)' 'LYQNEPPADGKTFDAPIADVSNLYGTHHIGASTEQAQLAVAEETVRIVAEFKNTGNVPNCVNP' A
#
# COMPACT_ATOMS: atom_id res chain seq x y z
N LEU A 1 -4.30 -9.24 -4.52
CA LEU A 1 -4.20 -9.15 -3.04
C LEU A 1 -4.54 -10.51 -2.47
N TYR A 2 -3.87 -10.92 -1.39
CA TYR A 2 -4.06 -12.23 -0.77
C TYR A 2 -3.94 -12.14 0.75
N GLN A 3 -4.53 -13.11 1.45
CA GLN A 3 -4.80 -13.03 2.89
C GLN A 3 -3.53 -12.95 3.76
N ASN A 4 -2.49 -13.71 3.41
CA ASN A 4 -1.22 -13.76 4.14
C ASN A 4 -0.12 -13.11 3.30
N GLU A 5 -0.34 -11.84 2.95
CA GLU A 5 0.67 -11.09 2.22
C GLU A 5 1.96 -10.99 3.04
N PRO A 6 3.11 -11.39 2.47
CA PRO A 6 4.37 -11.33 3.17
C PRO A 6 4.77 -9.87 3.39
N PRO A 7 5.70 -9.63 4.33
CA PRO A 7 6.38 -8.35 4.41
C PRO A 7 7.12 -8.05 3.11
N ALA A 8 7.54 -6.79 2.94
CA ALA A 8 8.18 -6.30 1.72
C ALA A 8 9.41 -7.11 1.26
N ASP A 9 10.09 -7.81 2.18
CA ASP A 9 11.26 -8.65 1.92
C ASP A 9 10.94 -10.15 1.80
N GLY A 10 9.67 -10.54 1.93
CA GLY A 10 9.27 -11.93 1.85
C GLY A 10 9.36 -12.49 0.43
N LYS A 11 9.77 -13.76 0.34
CA LYS A 11 10.14 -14.43 -0.91
C LYS A 11 9.22 -15.59 -1.29
N THR A 12 8.25 -15.89 -0.43
CA THR A 12 7.37 -17.05 -0.58
C THR A 12 5.92 -16.61 -0.72
N PHE A 13 5.21 -17.25 -1.63
CA PHE A 13 3.76 -17.16 -1.78
C PHE A 13 3.19 -18.56 -1.53
N ASP A 14 2.61 -18.75 -0.35
CA ASP A 14 2.02 -20.03 0.07
C ASP A 14 0.52 -19.82 0.28
N ALA A 15 -0.25 -20.10 -0.76
CA ALA A 15 -1.70 -20.00 -0.75
C ALA A 15 -2.30 -21.10 -1.64
N PRO A 16 -3.43 -21.71 -1.28
CA PRO A 16 -4.07 -22.75 -2.10
C PRO A 16 -4.39 -22.31 -3.54
N ILE A 17 -4.51 -21.00 -3.76
CA ILE A 17 -4.78 -20.42 -5.08
C ILE A 17 -3.55 -20.47 -6.00
N ALA A 18 -2.34 -20.70 -5.48
CA ALA A 18 -1.12 -20.82 -6.26
C ALA A 18 -1.15 -21.99 -7.25
N ASP A 19 -1.91 -23.05 -6.94
CA ASP A 19 -2.00 -24.26 -7.76
C ASP A 19 -3.14 -24.20 -8.81
N VAL A 20 -3.88 -23.09 -8.88
CA VAL A 20 -5.00 -22.93 -9.82
C VAL A 20 -4.48 -22.63 -11.22
N SER A 21 -4.89 -23.43 -12.20
CA SER A 21 -4.53 -23.21 -13.60
C SER A 21 -5.13 -21.91 -14.15
N ASN A 22 -4.42 -21.27 -15.07
CA ASN A 22 -4.81 -20.01 -15.72
C ASN A 22 -4.97 -18.80 -14.77
N LEU A 23 -4.34 -18.84 -13.60
CA LEU A 23 -4.28 -17.71 -12.68
C LEU A 23 -2.97 -16.94 -12.85
N TYR A 24 -3.07 -15.61 -12.88
CA TYR A 24 -1.92 -14.72 -12.77
C TYR A 24 -2.06 -13.87 -11.51
N GLY A 25 -1.07 -13.98 -10.63
CA GLY A 25 -0.94 -13.16 -9.43
C GLY A 25 0.20 -12.15 -9.57
N THR A 26 0.12 -11.07 -8.80
CA THR A 26 1.22 -10.10 -8.67
C THR A 26 1.44 -9.77 -7.20
N HIS A 27 2.68 -9.41 -6.83
CA HIS A 27 3.07 -8.97 -5.49
C HIS A 27 2.54 -7.55 -5.21
N HIS A 28 1.20 -7.39 -5.17
CA HIS A 28 0.54 -6.14 -4.78
C HIS A 28 1.07 -4.89 -5.49
N ILE A 29 1.45 -5.04 -6.76
CA ILE A 29 1.95 -3.93 -7.57
C ILE A 29 0.83 -3.11 -8.21
N GLY A 30 -0.41 -3.23 -7.72
CA GLY A 30 -1.58 -2.56 -8.31
C GLY A 30 -1.48 -1.03 -8.29
N ALA A 31 -0.84 -0.48 -7.26
CA ALA A 31 -0.55 0.95 -7.13
C ALA A 31 0.93 1.28 -7.35
N SER A 32 1.77 0.31 -7.76
CA SER A 32 3.23 0.50 -7.94
C SER A 32 3.53 1.19 -9.27
N THR A 33 3.02 2.41 -9.41
CA THR A 33 3.25 3.31 -10.54
C THR A 33 3.94 4.57 -10.02
N GLU A 34 4.72 5.23 -10.87
CA GLU A 34 5.39 6.48 -10.52
C GLU A 34 4.37 7.56 -10.11
N GLN A 35 3.25 7.64 -10.82
CA GLN A 35 2.18 8.60 -10.58
C GLN A 35 1.55 8.40 -9.20
N ALA A 36 1.24 7.15 -8.83
CA ALA A 36 0.67 6.86 -7.52
C ALA A 36 1.68 7.11 -6.39
N GLN A 37 2.97 6.79 -6.60
CA GLN A 37 4.01 7.08 -5.62
C GLN A 37 4.16 8.59 -5.38
N LEU A 38 4.17 9.40 -6.45
CA LEU A 38 4.24 10.86 -6.34
C LEU A 38 3.02 11.43 -5.62
N ALA A 39 1.80 10.99 -5.99
CA ALA A 39 0.59 11.45 -5.34
C ALA A 39 0.53 11.12 -3.84
N VAL A 40 0.97 9.91 -3.45
CA VAL A 40 1.06 9.50 -2.03
C VAL A 40 2.11 10.33 -1.29
N ALA A 41 3.25 10.61 -1.91
CA ALA A 41 4.29 11.43 -1.31
C ALA A 41 3.81 12.88 -1.09
N GLU A 42 3.19 13.49 -2.09
CA GLU A 42 2.61 14.83 -2.01
C GLU A 42 1.55 14.92 -0.89
N GLU A 43 0.64 13.95 -0.82
CA GLU A 43 -0.40 13.92 0.20
C GLU A 43 0.16 13.72 1.61
N THR A 44 1.19 12.87 1.75
CA THR A 44 1.88 12.67 3.04
C THR A 44 2.48 13.97 3.54
N VAL A 45 3.15 14.73 2.66
CA VAL A 45 3.71 16.04 3.01
C VAL A 45 2.61 17.03 3.39
N ARG A 46 1.49 17.04 2.66
CA ARG A 46 0.34 17.90 2.97
C ARG A 46 -0.28 17.59 4.34
N ILE A 47 -0.46 16.33 4.69
CA ILE A 47 -1.00 15.90 6.00
C ILE A 47 -0.09 16.39 7.14
N VAL A 48 1.22 16.21 7.00
CA VAL A 48 2.19 16.68 8.01
C VAL A 48 2.16 18.21 8.14
N ALA A 49 2.08 18.94 7.03
CA ALA A 49 1.99 20.39 7.03
C ALA A 49 0.69 20.90 7.68
N GLU A 50 -0.45 20.27 7.38
CA GLU A 50 -1.75 20.59 7.98
C GLU A 50 -1.70 20.39 9.50
N PHE A 51 -1.21 19.24 9.97
CA PHE A 51 -1.08 18.98 11.40
C PHE A 51 -0.19 20.01 12.10
N LYS A 52 0.95 20.35 11.50
CA LYS A 52 1.86 21.36 12.06
C LYS A 52 1.19 22.73 12.19
N ASN A 53 0.35 23.12 11.23
CA ASN A 53 -0.21 24.46 11.16
C ASN A 53 -1.53 24.60 11.93
N THR A 54 -2.36 23.56 11.96
CA THR A 54 -3.74 23.63 12.47
C THR A 54 -4.04 22.62 13.58
N GLY A 55 -3.16 21.63 13.80
CA GLY A 55 -3.41 20.50 14.69
C GLY A 55 -4.37 19.45 14.11
N ASN A 56 -4.91 19.67 12.91
CA ASN A 56 -5.78 18.72 12.23
C ASN A 56 -4.95 17.64 11.50
N VAL A 57 -5.37 16.38 11.60
CA VAL A 57 -4.76 15.26 10.88
C VAL A 57 -5.77 14.69 9.90
N PRO A 58 -5.79 15.14 8.63
CA PRO A 58 -6.64 14.54 7.60
C PRO A 58 -6.33 13.05 7.48
N ASN A 59 -7.37 12.23 7.25
CA ASN A 59 -7.27 10.77 7.13
C ASN A 59 -6.67 10.06 8.36
N CYS A 60 -6.80 10.64 9.57
CA CYS A 60 -6.33 10.01 10.81
C CYS A 60 -6.96 8.63 11.01
N VAL A 61 -6.12 7.63 11.28
CA VAL A 61 -6.54 6.23 11.49
C VAL A 61 -6.48 5.82 12.96
N ASN A 62 -5.91 6.65 13.82
CA ASN A 62 -5.69 6.41 15.25
C ASN A 62 -5.91 7.71 16.06
N PRO A 63 -7.16 8.11 16.29
CA PRO A 63 -7.48 9.36 16.98
C PRO A 63 -6.99 9.39 18.43
#